data_AF-A0A4S4B9L2-F1
#
_entry.id   AF-A0A4S4B9L2-F1
#
_cell.length_a   1.000
_cell.length_b   1.000
_cell.length_c   1.000
_cell.angle_alpha   90.00
_cell.angle_beta   90.00
_cell.angle_gamma   90.00
#
_symmetry.space_group_name_H-M   'P 1'
#
loop_
_entity.id
_entity.type
_entity.pdbx_description
1 polymer ?
#
loop_
_entity_poly.entity_id
_entity_poly.type
_entity_poly.pdbx_seq_one_letter_code
_entity_poly.pdbx_strand_id
1 'polypeptide(L)'
;MLHGVPVGLFLIALFEPHTWTPVDRAVLETTMRSLTLALERAEHIQQLTAQCDLLDTRTLVLSDANEELEAFAYSVSHDLRTPGRHIAGFSQLLRTSLKDQLTDQSTRYLTIIEQAARRMNGLIDSMLDLARTSQQPLQLQGVGLDALLTDIQAELEPDVQGRTITWQVNPLPRVMADQDLLRQVLQRPAVTCPGRLSACRVRAQCRFGPGRSESRRCRPGPCGSR
;
A
#
# COMPACT_ATOMS: atom_id res chain seq x y z
N MET A 1 -36.70 -13.28 -26.08
CA MET A 1 -36.99 -12.16 -25.16
C MET A 1 -35.75 -12.00 -24.30
N LEU A 2 -35.10 -10.86 -24.32
CA LEU A 2 -33.94 -10.55 -23.45
C LEU A 2 -34.46 -9.59 -22.40
N HIS A 3 -34.31 -9.90 -21.11
CA HIS A 3 -34.87 -9.07 -20.02
C HIS A 3 -36.37 -8.72 -20.19
N GLY A 4 -37.16 -9.61 -20.80
CA GLY A 4 -38.59 -9.40 -21.05
C GLY A 4 -38.94 -8.55 -22.28
N VAL A 5 -37.93 -8.10 -23.04
CA VAL A 5 -38.12 -7.32 -24.28
C VAL A 5 -37.88 -8.22 -25.50
N PRO A 6 -38.71 -8.14 -26.56
CA PRO A 6 -38.45 -8.88 -27.81
C PRO A 6 -37.27 -8.24 -28.55
N VAL A 7 -36.17 -9.00 -28.69
CA VAL A 7 -34.91 -8.51 -29.30
C VAL A 7 -34.65 -9.13 -30.68
N GLY A 8 -35.55 -10.02 -31.14
CA GLY A 8 -35.44 -10.65 -32.45
C GLY A 8 -36.61 -11.59 -32.75
N LEU A 9 -36.77 -11.94 -34.03
CA LEU A 9 -37.79 -12.86 -34.53
C LEU A 9 -37.12 -14.17 -34.97
N PHE A 10 -37.58 -15.30 -34.42
CA PHE A 10 -37.16 -16.61 -34.88
C PHE A 10 -38.14 -17.12 -35.94
N LEU A 11 -37.72 -17.09 -37.20
CA LEU A 11 -38.52 -17.53 -38.34
C LEU A 11 -38.14 -18.96 -38.72
N ILE A 12 -39.15 -19.79 -38.91
CA ILE A 12 -39.01 -21.12 -39.47
C ILE A 12 -39.85 -21.16 -40.73
N ALA A 13 -39.19 -21.32 -41.87
CA ALA A 13 -39.85 -21.53 -43.15
C ALA A 13 -40.12 -23.02 -43.35
N LEU A 14 -41.36 -23.36 -43.69
CA LEU A 14 -41.77 -24.71 -44.06
C LEU A 14 -42.18 -24.69 -45.53
N PHE A 15 -41.72 -25.65 -46.31
CA PHE A 15 -41.96 -25.73 -47.75
C PHE A 15 -43.13 -26.65 -48.13
N GLU A 16 -43.71 -27.34 -47.14
CA GLU A 16 -44.87 -28.23 -47.26
C GLU A 16 -45.85 -28.00 -46.09
N PRO A 17 -47.16 -28.30 -46.24
CA PRO A 17 -48.12 -28.18 -45.15
C PRO A 17 -47.76 -29.14 -43.99
N HIS A 18 -47.34 -28.56 -42.86
CA HIS A 18 -46.92 -29.30 -41.66
C HIS A 18 -47.96 -29.19 -40.54
N THR A 19 -48.16 -30.27 -39.77
CA THR A 19 -48.96 -30.23 -38.54
C THR A 19 -48.03 -30.26 -37.33
N TRP A 20 -48.10 -29.22 -36.49
CA TRP A 20 -47.21 -29.09 -35.34
C TRP A 20 -47.53 -30.13 -34.27
N THR A 21 -46.65 -31.12 -34.13
CA THR A 21 -46.77 -32.12 -33.07
C THR A 21 -46.34 -31.54 -31.71
N PRO A 22 -46.74 -32.16 -30.58
CA PRO A 22 -46.22 -31.77 -29.27
C PRO A 22 -44.69 -31.83 -29.17
N VAL A 23 -44.07 -32.75 -29.91
CA VAL A 23 -42.60 -32.89 -29.98
C VAL A 23 -41.97 -31.71 -30.70
N ASP A 24 -42.52 -31.30 -31.85
CA ASP A 24 -42.03 -30.13 -32.61
C ASP A 24 -42.06 -28.85 -31.77
N ARG A 25 -43.15 -28.67 -31.01
CA ARG A 25 -43.30 -27.55 -30.07
C ARG A 25 -42.25 -27.59 -28.97
N ALA A 26 -42.03 -28.76 -28.36
CA ALA A 26 -41.04 -28.91 -27.28
C ALA A 26 -39.61 -28.61 -27.78
N VAL A 27 -39.27 -29.05 -29.00
CA VAL A 27 -37.99 -28.74 -29.63
C VAL A 27 -37.86 -27.24 -29.86
N LEU A 28 -38.88 -26.57 -30.42
CA LEU A 28 -38.87 -25.12 -30.63
C LEU A 28 -38.66 -24.34 -29.34
N GLU A 29 -39.42 -24.70 -28.30
CA GLU A 29 -39.35 -24.01 -27.02
C GLU A 29 -37.98 -24.18 -26.38
N THR A 30 -37.38 -25.37 -26.50
CA THR A 30 -36.05 -25.64 -25.97
C THR A 30 -34.98 -24.85 -26.74
N THR A 31 -35.03 -24.84 -28.07
CA THR A 31 -34.07 -24.08 -28.90
C THR A 31 -34.20 -22.58 -28.68
N MET A 32 -35.41 -22.05 -28.58
CA MET A 32 -35.65 -20.64 -28.25
C MET A 32 -35.13 -20.28 -26.86
N ARG A 33 -35.31 -21.15 -25.84
CA ARG A 33 -34.74 -20.95 -24.51
C ARG A 33 -33.22 -20.96 -24.53
N SER A 34 -32.59 -21.92 -25.22
CA SER A 34 -31.13 -21.98 -25.32
C SER A 34 -30.55 -20.78 -26.07
N LEU A 35 -31.22 -20.33 -27.14
CA LEU A 35 -30.82 -19.15 -27.91
C LEU A 35 -30.93 -17.88 -27.06
N THR A 36 -32.03 -17.74 -26.32
CA THR A 36 -32.22 -16.62 -25.40
C THR A 36 -31.09 -16.56 -24.36
N LEU A 37 -30.80 -17.70 -23.70
CA LEU A 37 -29.72 -17.77 -22.72
C LEU A 37 -28.34 -17.49 -23.32
N ALA A 38 -28.08 -17.97 -24.54
CA ALA A 38 -26.83 -17.70 -25.24
C ALA A 38 -26.65 -16.21 -25.56
N LEU A 39 -27.72 -15.54 -25.99
CA LEU A 39 -27.72 -14.10 -26.25
C LEU A 39 -27.49 -13.29 -24.95
N GLU A 40 -28.17 -13.65 -23.85
CA GLU A 40 -27.97 -12.99 -22.55
C GLU A 40 -26.52 -13.15 -22.05
N ARG A 41 -25.95 -14.35 -22.20
CA ARG A 41 -24.54 -14.59 -21.86
C ARG A 41 -23.58 -13.79 -22.73
N ALA A 42 -23.84 -13.71 -24.03
CA ALA A 42 -23.01 -12.93 -24.94
C ALA A 42 -23.02 -11.43 -24.57
N GLU A 43 -24.19 -10.88 -24.23
CA GLU A 43 -24.31 -9.50 -23.76
C GLU A 43 -23.56 -9.28 -22.43
N HIS A 44 -23.75 -10.16 -21.44
CA HIS A 44 -23.04 -10.06 -20.17
C HIS A 44 -21.51 -10.12 -20.34
N ILE A 45 -21.02 -11.00 -21.21
CA ILE A 45 -19.59 -11.08 -21.52
C ILE A 45 -19.12 -9.76 -22.13
N GLN A 46 -19.85 -9.22 -23.10
CA GLN A 46 -19.50 -7.95 -23.72
C GLN A 46 -19.48 -6.79 -22.71
N GLN A 47 -20.44 -6.75 -21.79
CA GLN A 47 -20.49 -5.74 -20.73
C GLN A 47 -19.30 -5.87 -19.75
N LEU A 48 -18.97 -7.10 -19.33
CA LEU A 48 -17.84 -7.36 -18.45
C LEU A 48 -16.51 -6.98 -19.12
N THR A 49 -16.32 -7.34 -20.39
CA THR A 49 -15.12 -6.96 -21.14
C THR A 49 -14.99 -5.44 -21.23
N ALA A 50 -16.08 -4.73 -21.57
CA ALA A 50 -16.06 -3.26 -21.61
C ALA A 50 -15.77 -2.62 -20.24
N GLN A 51 -16.24 -3.23 -19.14
CA GLN A 51 -15.90 -2.78 -17.79
C GLN A 51 -14.43 -3.03 -17.45
N CYS A 52 -13.88 -4.19 -17.82
CA CYS A 52 -12.46 -4.49 -17.65
C CYS A 52 -11.59 -3.49 -18.42
N ASP A 53 -11.88 -3.26 -19.70
CA ASP A 53 -11.12 -2.31 -20.53
C ASP A 53 -11.15 -0.88 -19.95
N LEU A 54 -12.31 -0.46 -19.41
CA LEU A 54 -12.46 0.83 -18.75
C LEU A 54 -11.64 0.90 -17.46
N LEU A 55 -11.66 -0.15 -16.65
CA LEU A 55 -10.87 -0.24 -15.41
C LEU A 55 -9.37 -0.20 -15.71
N ASP A 56 -8.93 -0.92 -16.75
CA ASP A 56 -7.53 -0.93 -17.16
C ASP A 56 -7.09 0.45 -17.64
N THR A 57 -7.90 1.11 -18.47
CA THR A 57 -7.65 2.48 -18.93
C THR A 57 -7.54 3.46 -17.75
N ARG A 58 -8.48 3.38 -16.79
CA ARG A 58 -8.43 4.23 -15.59
C ARG A 58 -7.20 3.94 -14.73
N THR A 59 -6.83 2.67 -14.60
CA THR A 59 -5.65 2.25 -13.83
C THR A 59 -4.38 2.82 -14.46
N LEU A 60 -4.25 2.76 -15.80
CA LEU A 60 -3.13 3.36 -16.52
C LEU A 60 -3.06 4.87 -16.34
N VAL A 61 -4.17 5.60 -16.49
CA VAL A 61 -4.21 7.06 -16.30
C VAL A 61 -3.86 7.44 -14.87
N LEU A 62 -4.38 6.71 -13.87
CA LEU A 62 -4.04 6.95 -12.48
C LEU A 62 -2.57 6.66 -12.20
N SER A 63 -1.99 5.61 -12.80
CA SER A 63 -0.58 5.28 -12.68
C SER A 63 0.30 6.41 -13.22
N ASP A 64 0.01 6.88 -14.44
CA ASP A 64 0.76 7.95 -15.10
C ASP A 64 0.70 9.27 -14.32
N ALA A 65 -0.49 9.66 -13.86
CA ALA A 65 -0.66 10.85 -13.02
C ALA A 65 0.09 10.74 -11.68
N ASN A 66 0.24 9.53 -11.15
CA ASN A 66 0.97 9.28 -9.90
C ASN A 66 2.48 9.36 -10.11
N GLU A 67 2.99 8.82 -11.23
CA GLU A 67 4.39 8.93 -11.64
C GLU A 67 4.77 10.40 -11.87
N GLU A 68 3.90 11.18 -12.53
CA GLU A 68 4.10 12.62 -12.72
C GLU A 68 4.15 13.37 -11.38
N LEU A 69 3.27 13.01 -10.45
CA LEU A 69 3.27 13.58 -9.11
C LEU A 69 4.55 13.25 -8.33
N GLU A 70 5.10 12.04 -8.48
CA GLU A 70 6.38 11.65 -7.87
C GLU A 70 7.54 12.44 -8.46
N ALA A 71 7.61 12.55 -9.80
CA ALA A 71 8.63 13.33 -10.47
C ALA A 71 8.60 14.80 -10.02
N PHE A 72 7.39 15.38 -9.89
CA PHE A 72 7.18 16.72 -9.36
C PHE A 72 7.65 16.84 -7.91
N ALA A 73 7.22 15.92 -7.03
CA ALA A 73 7.62 15.92 -5.61
C ALA A 73 9.13 15.78 -5.45
N TYR A 74 9.78 14.95 -6.27
CA TYR A 74 11.22 14.78 -6.31
C TYR A 74 11.95 16.06 -6.71
N SER A 75 11.54 16.69 -7.82
CA SER A 75 12.13 17.94 -8.30
C SER A 75 12.03 19.05 -7.25
N VAL A 76 10.83 19.29 -6.73
CA VAL A 76 10.59 20.34 -5.73
C VAL A 76 11.41 20.08 -4.47
N SER A 77 11.48 18.84 -4.00
CA SER A 77 12.24 18.50 -2.79
C SER A 77 13.74 18.69 -2.97
N HIS A 78 14.29 18.34 -4.13
CA HIS A 78 15.68 18.60 -4.46
C HIS A 78 15.97 20.11 -4.48
N ASP A 79 15.09 20.89 -5.10
CA ASP A 79 15.23 22.34 -5.22
C ASP A 79 15.12 23.04 -3.85
N LEU A 80 14.31 22.51 -2.93
CA LEU A 80 14.19 23.01 -1.56
C LEU A 80 15.35 22.56 -0.65
N ARG A 81 16.01 21.43 -0.94
CA ARG A 81 17.15 20.94 -0.14
C ARG A 81 18.37 21.83 -0.28
N THR A 82 18.63 22.34 -1.48
CA THR A 82 19.77 23.23 -1.78
C THR A 82 19.81 24.49 -0.89
N PRO A 83 18.74 25.33 -0.84
CA PRO A 83 18.73 26.51 0.03
C PRO A 83 18.78 26.14 1.52
N GLY A 84 18.13 25.05 1.95
CA GLY A 84 18.23 24.57 3.34
C GLY A 84 19.67 24.23 3.74
N ARG A 85 20.43 23.60 2.82
CA ARG A 85 21.85 23.27 3.01
C ARG A 85 22.73 24.53 3.05
N HIS A 86 22.44 25.53 2.21
CA HIS A 86 23.13 26.82 2.23
C HIS A 86 22.89 27.57 3.55
N ILE A 87 21.65 27.64 4.04
CA ILE A 87 21.32 28.30 5.32
C ILE A 87 22.09 27.64 6.47
N ALA A 88 22.09 26.31 6.54
CA ALA A 88 22.85 25.57 7.56
C ALA A 88 24.37 25.81 7.42
N GLY A 89 24.90 25.78 6.20
CA GLY A 89 26.32 26.00 5.92
C GLY A 89 26.79 27.41 6.29
N PHE A 90 26.08 28.46 5.87
CA PHE A 90 26.41 29.84 6.22
C PHE A 90 26.26 30.11 7.72
N SER A 91 25.27 29.53 8.37
CA SER A 91 25.11 29.66 9.83
C SER A 91 26.30 29.03 10.56
N GLN A 92 26.77 27.86 10.11
CA GLN A 92 27.95 27.21 10.67
C GLN A 92 29.25 27.99 10.40
N LEU A 93 29.40 28.57 9.21
CA LEU A 93 30.53 29.43 8.87
C LEU A 93 30.55 30.68 9.76
N LEU A 94 29.41 31.37 9.92
CA LEU A 94 29.27 32.52 10.81
C LEU A 94 29.64 32.17 12.25
N ARG A 95 29.18 31.01 12.73
CA ARG A 95 29.49 30.51 14.07
C ARG A 95 30.99 30.30 14.29
N THR A 96 31.69 29.82 13.26
CA THR A 96 33.12 29.56 13.31
C THR A 96 33.95 30.84 13.19
N SER A 97 33.58 31.73 12.26
CA SER A 97 34.30 32.97 11.98
C SER A 97 34.13 34.04 13.07
N LEU A 98 33.00 34.05 13.79
CA LEU A 98 32.70 35.03 14.83
C LEU A 98 32.81 34.45 16.24
N LYS A 99 33.44 33.28 16.41
CA LYS A 99 33.41 32.51 17.66
C LYS A 99 33.68 33.34 18.93
N ASP A 100 34.66 34.24 18.89
CA ASP A 100 35.06 35.09 20.02
C ASP A 100 34.31 36.45 20.07
N GLN A 101 33.51 36.76 19.06
CA GLN A 101 32.69 37.98 18.93
C GLN A 101 31.19 37.71 19.12
N LEU A 102 30.80 36.44 19.27
CA LEU A 102 29.42 36.04 19.48
C LEU A 102 28.98 36.33 20.90
N THR A 103 27.94 37.15 21.02
CA THR A 103 27.17 37.29 22.26
C THR A 103 26.29 36.06 22.51
N ASP A 104 25.84 35.86 23.75
CA ASP A 104 24.87 34.79 24.08
C ASP A 104 23.59 34.88 23.22
N GLN A 105 23.13 36.10 22.96
CA GLN A 105 21.94 36.34 22.14
C GLN A 105 22.15 35.92 20.67
N SER A 106 23.27 36.33 20.05
CA SER A 106 23.59 35.95 18.67
C SER A 106 23.83 34.45 18.51
N THR A 107 24.48 33.81 19.50
CA THR A 107 24.64 32.35 19.57
C THR A 107 23.29 31.63 19.60
N ARG A 108 22.33 32.16 20.37
CA ARG A 108 20.97 31.60 20.45
C ARG A 108 20.23 31.72 19.11
N TYR A 109 20.35 32.85 18.41
CA TYR A 109 19.74 33.04 17.09
C TYR A 109 20.33 32.09 16.04
N LEU A 110 21.65 31.94 15.98
CA LEU A 110 22.30 30.98 15.07
C LEU A 110 21.82 29.55 15.34
N THR A 111 21.72 29.16 16.62
CA THR A 111 21.18 27.85 17.01
C THR A 111 19.75 27.64 16.51
N ILE A 112 18.88 28.66 16.60
CA ILE A 112 17.50 28.59 16.09
C ILE A 112 17.48 28.43 14.57
N ILE A 113 18.31 29.19 13.84
CA ILE A 113 18.41 29.11 12.38
C ILE A 113 18.87 27.71 11.93
N GLU A 114 19.92 27.18 12.56
CA GLU A 114 20.42 25.82 12.29
C GLU A 114 19.36 24.74 12.56
N GLN A 115 18.59 24.88 13.64
CA GLN A 115 17.52 23.93 13.99
C GLN A 115 16.36 24.02 12.99
N ALA A 116 15.97 25.23 12.59
CA ALA A 116 14.91 25.45 11.61
C ALA A 116 15.29 24.87 10.24
N ALA A 117 16.53 25.11 9.77
CA ALA A 117 17.03 24.57 8.51
C ALA A 117 17.08 23.02 8.54
N ARG A 118 17.55 22.43 9.64
CA ARG A 118 17.55 20.95 9.80
C ARG A 118 16.14 20.38 9.81
N ARG A 119 15.20 21.00 10.52
CA ARG A 119 13.81 20.57 10.56
C ARG A 119 13.15 20.65 9.19
N MET A 120 13.42 21.71 8.43
CA MET A 120 12.91 21.88 7.07
C MET A 120 13.40 20.74 6.15
N ASN A 121 14.70 20.43 6.17
CA ASN A 121 15.24 19.31 5.39
C ASN A 121 14.59 17.97 5.77
N GLY A 122 14.41 17.70 7.07
CA GLY A 122 13.75 16.46 7.51
C GLY A 122 12.27 16.34 7.11
N LEU A 123 11.54 17.46 7.03
CA LEU A 123 10.16 17.47 6.52
C LEU A 123 10.10 17.20 5.03
N ILE A 124 11.04 17.77 4.25
CA ILE A 124 11.19 17.50 2.82
C ILE A 124 11.48 16.02 2.58
N ASP A 125 12.42 15.44 3.32
CA ASP A 125 12.76 14.02 3.23
C ASP A 125 11.56 13.13 3.59
N SER A 126 10.82 13.47 4.66
CA SER A 126 9.62 12.72 5.07
C SER A 126 8.50 12.77 4.02
N MET A 127 8.37 13.89 3.29
CA MET A 127 7.38 14.04 2.23
C MET A 127 7.74 13.20 1.00
N LEU A 128 9.03 13.10 0.66
CA LEU A 128 9.52 12.20 -0.38
C LEU A 128 9.31 10.73 -0.02
N ASP A 129 9.61 10.35 1.22
CA ASP A 129 9.42 8.98 1.68
C ASP A 129 7.94 8.59 1.65
N LEU A 130 7.03 9.51 2.03
CA LEU A 130 5.60 9.28 1.91
C LEU A 130 5.15 9.11 0.45
N ALA A 131 5.62 9.98 -0.45
CA ALA A 131 5.31 9.89 -1.88
C ALA A 131 5.71 8.53 -2.45
N ARG A 132 6.94 8.07 -2.18
CA ARG A 132 7.45 6.76 -2.60
C ARG A 132 6.70 5.58 -1.98
N THR A 133 6.46 5.65 -0.67
CA THR A 133 5.87 4.55 0.11
C THR A 133 4.39 4.34 -0.22
N SER A 134 3.67 5.39 -0.60
CA SER A 134 2.25 5.30 -0.94
C SER A 134 1.95 4.58 -2.26
N GLN A 135 2.96 4.24 -3.07
CA GLN A 135 2.77 3.84 -4.47
C GLN A 135 3.41 2.51 -4.87
N GLN A 136 4.19 1.87 -3.99
CA GLN A 136 4.62 0.49 -4.25
C GLN A 136 3.41 -0.45 -4.11
N PRO A 137 3.14 -1.33 -5.09
CA PRO A 137 2.14 -2.36 -4.93
C PRO A 137 2.52 -3.18 -3.70
N LEU A 138 1.60 -3.27 -2.74
CA LEU A 138 1.81 -4.01 -1.49
C LEU A 138 2.28 -5.43 -1.81
N GLN A 139 3.53 -5.73 -1.50
CA GLN A 139 4.10 -7.06 -1.65
C GLN A 139 3.64 -7.91 -0.47
N LEU A 140 2.37 -8.32 -0.50
CA LEU A 140 1.78 -9.11 0.56
C LEU A 140 2.42 -10.49 0.62
N GLN A 141 3.25 -10.70 1.64
CA GLN A 141 3.88 -11.98 1.93
C GLN A 141 3.62 -12.40 3.37
N GLY A 142 3.85 -13.68 3.66
CA GLY A 142 3.68 -14.23 5.01
C GLY A 142 4.82 -13.80 5.92
N VAL A 143 4.66 -12.67 6.63
CA VAL A 143 5.67 -12.08 7.52
C VAL A 143 5.52 -12.61 8.94
N GLY A 144 6.59 -13.20 9.47
CA GLY A 144 6.69 -13.56 10.88
C GLY A 144 7.08 -12.35 11.71
N LEU A 145 6.15 -11.78 12.45
CA LEU A 145 6.37 -10.56 13.23
C LEU A 145 7.46 -10.73 14.31
N ASP A 146 7.61 -11.92 14.89
CA ASP A 146 8.66 -12.21 15.89
C ASP A 146 10.07 -12.05 15.30
N ALA A 147 10.30 -12.61 14.11
CA ALA A 147 11.58 -12.52 13.42
C ALA A 147 11.86 -11.08 12.97
N LEU A 148 10.86 -10.41 12.38
CA LEU A 148 11.00 -9.02 11.94
C LEU A 148 11.33 -8.08 13.13
N LEU A 149 10.71 -8.30 14.28
CA LEU A 149 10.97 -7.48 15.46
C LEU A 149 12.37 -7.73 16.04
N THR A 150 12.84 -9.00 15.99
CA THR A 150 14.19 -9.36 16.45
C THR A 150 15.26 -8.70 15.57
N ASP A 151 15.07 -8.67 14.25
CA ASP A 151 15.96 -7.97 13.32
C ASP A 151 16.02 -6.46 13.62
N ILE A 152 14.86 -5.84 13.84
CA ILE A 152 14.77 -4.40 14.16
C ILE A 152 15.42 -4.10 15.52
N GLN A 153 15.29 -4.98 16.51
CA GLN A 153 15.97 -4.83 17.80
C GLN A 153 17.48 -4.84 17.65
N ALA A 154 18.01 -5.77 16.85
CA ALA A 154 19.44 -5.85 16.57
C ALA A 154 19.97 -4.62 15.82
N GLU A 155 19.18 -4.07 14.88
CA GLU A 155 19.51 -2.83 14.15
C GLU A 155 19.51 -1.59 15.05
N LEU A 156 18.63 -1.53 16.06
CA LEU A 156 18.51 -0.39 16.97
C LEU A 156 19.49 -0.46 18.16
N GLU A 157 20.05 -1.63 18.47
CA GLU A 157 20.99 -1.86 19.58
C GLU A 157 22.16 -0.84 19.62
N PRO A 158 22.81 -0.46 18.50
CA PRO A 158 23.88 0.54 18.49
C PRO A 158 23.41 1.93 18.93
N ASP A 159 22.19 2.32 18.54
CA ASP A 159 21.61 3.65 18.81
C ASP A 159 21.13 3.79 20.26
N VAL A 160 20.92 2.66 20.95
CA VAL A 160 20.47 2.63 22.35
C VAL A 160 21.58 2.30 23.34
N GLN A 161 22.83 2.17 22.88
CA GLN A 161 24.00 1.98 23.74
C GLN A 161 24.07 3.08 24.82
N GLY A 162 24.04 2.66 26.09
CA GLY A 162 24.02 3.55 27.26
C GLY A 162 22.64 3.78 27.88
N ARG A 163 21.57 3.13 27.39
CA ARG A 163 20.23 3.14 27.99
C ARG A 163 19.77 1.74 28.35
N THR A 164 19.26 1.55 29.56
CA THR A 164 18.60 0.29 29.95
C THR A 164 17.22 0.23 29.31
N ILE A 165 17.07 -0.55 28.25
CA ILE A 165 15.78 -0.81 27.59
C ILE A 165 15.34 -2.23 27.89
N THR A 166 14.14 -2.40 28.45
CA THR A 166 13.55 -3.71 28.71
C THR A 166 12.45 -3.98 27.68
N TRP A 167 12.72 -4.86 26.72
CA TRP A 167 11.75 -5.28 25.72
C TRP A 167 10.81 -6.33 26.33
N GLN A 168 9.49 -6.06 26.35
CA GLN A 168 8.47 -7.04 26.70
C GLN A 168 7.61 -7.32 25.47
N VAL A 169 7.89 -8.44 24.81
CA VAL A 169 7.22 -8.85 23.58
C VAL A 169 6.47 -10.14 23.85
N ASN A 170 5.15 -10.13 23.64
CA ASN A 170 4.34 -11.35 23.65
C ASN A 170 4.48 -12.05 22.29
N PRO A 171 4.28 -13.38 22.20
CA PRO A 171 4.37 -14.09 20.92
C PRO A 171 3.47 -13.44 19.85
N LEU A 172 4.08 -13.04 18.73
CA LEU A 172 3.40 -12.33 17.65
C LEU A 172 2.98 -13.30 16.54
N PRO A 173 1.76 -13.15 15.99
CA PRO A 173 1.28 -14.02 14.92
C PRO A 173 2.03 -13.74 13.61
N ARG A 174 1.96 -14.72 12.70
CA ARG A 174 2.32 -14.50 11.29
C ARG A 174 1.18 -13.76 10.59
N VAL A 175 1.51 -12.69 9.86
CA VAL A 175 0.52 -11.86 9.15
C VAL A 175 0.83 -11.78 7.65
N MET A 176 -0.21 -11.59 6.84
CA MET A 176 -0.03 -11.24 5.42
C MET A 176 0.15 -9.74 5.32
N ALA A 177 1.36 -9.31 4.99
CA ALA A 177 1.71 -7.90 4.94
C ALA A 177 2.95 -7.68 4.08
N ASP A 178 3.18 -6.42 3.72
CA ASP A 178 4.43 -5.99 3.14
C ASP A 178 5.50 -5.85 4.24
N GLN A 179 6.61 -6.57 4.10
CA GLN A 179 7.64 -6.63 5.13
C GLN A 179 8.37 -5.30 5.32
N ASP A 180 8.63 -4.57 4.24
CA ASP A 180 9.39 -3.33 4.25
C ASP A 180 8.55 -2.19 4.86
N LEU A 181 7.26 -2.15 4.53
CA LEU A 181 6.33 -1.20 5.14
C LEU A 181 6.10 -1.48 6.62
N LEU A 182 5.94 -2.74 7.00
CA LEU A 182 5.86 -3.12 8.42
C LEU A 182 7.13 -2.73 9.16
N ARG A 183 8.30 -2.97 8.57
CA ARG A 183 9.59 -2.57 9.13
C ARG A 183 9.64 -1.06 9.37
N GLN A 184 9.29 -0.24 8.37
CA GLN A 184 9.25 1.22 8.53
C GLN A 184 8.32 1.66 9.67
N VAL A 185 7.12 1.07 9.78
CA VAL A 185 6.16 1.42 10.85
C VAL A 185 6.72 1.04 12.23
N LEU A 186 7.34 -0.13 12.35
CA LEU A 186 7.95 -0.62 13.58
C LEU A 186 9.20 0.17 13.98
N GLN A 187 9.96 0.71 13.02
CA GLN A 187 11.11 1.57 13.29
C GLN A 187 10.71 3.01 13.71
N ARG A 188 9.46 3.44 13.48
CA ARG A 188 9.02 4.79 13.85
C ARG A 188 8.99 4.98 15.39
N PRO A 189 9.44 6.13 15.92
CA PRO A 189 9.56 6.38 17.37
C PRO A 189 8.23 6.31 18.15
N ALA A 190 7.08 6.44 17.47
CA ALA A 190 5.77 6.32 18.10
C ALA A 190 5.42 4.87 18.49
N VAL A 191 6.00 3.89 17.80
CA VAL A 191 5.90 2.46 18.14
C VAL A 191 7.07 2.05 19.06
N THR A 192 8.22 2.70 18.92
CA THR A 192 9.48 2.31 19.58
C THR A 192 9.99 3.35 20.59
N CYS A 193 9.10 3.85 21.45
CA CYS A 193 9.38 4.74 22.59
C CYS A 193 9.64 6.23 22.26
N PRO A 194 8.84 7.16 22.80
CA PRO A 194 9.22 8.56 22.89
C PRO A 194 10.28 8.71 23.98
N GLY A 195 11.47 9.18 23.61
CA GLY A 195 12.60 9.32 24.50
C GLY A 195 12.32 10.23 25.69
N ARG A 196 12.10 9.64 26.88
CA ARG A 196 12.51 10.17 28.21
C ARG A 196 12.22 9.25 29.41
N LEU A 197 12.12 7.93 29.25
CA LEU A 197 11.75 7.04 30.36
C LEU A 197 12.72 5.86 30.46
N SER A 198 13.28 5.67 31.66
CA SER A 198 14.21 4.58 32.05
C SER A 198 13.55 3.20 32.15
N ALA A 199 12.29 3.07 31.73
CA ALA A 199 11.57 1.82 31.57
C ALA A 199 10.53 2.02 30.48
N CYS A 200 10.79 1.50 29.28
CA CYS A 200 9.83 1.56 28.19
C CYS A 200 9.01 0.28 28.14
N ARG A 201 7.69 0.38 28.32
CA ARG A 201 6.76 -0.74 28.23
C ARG A 201 6.01 -0.64 26.91
N VAL A 202 6.54 -1.24 25.85
CA VAL A 202 5.85 -1.30 24.55
C VAL A 202 4.77 -2.37 24.65
N ARG A 203 3.50 -1.95 24.70
CA ARG A 203 2.35 -2.86 24.73
C ARG A 203 1.74 -2.91 23.33
N ALA A 204 2.23 -3.82 22.48
CA ALA A 204 1.61 -4.08 21.18
C ALA A 204 0.31 -4.87 21.39
N GLN A 205 -0.84 -4.20 21.33
CA GLN A 205 -2.15 -4.84 21.38
C GLN A 205 -2.75 -4.82 19.97
N CYS A 206 -2.46 -5.86 19.17
CA CYS A 206 -3.03 -6.00 17.83
C CYS A 206 -4.52 -6.40 17.94
N ARG A 207 -5.42 -5.44 17.72
CA ARG A 207 -6.85 -5.72 17.55
C ARG A 207 -7.12 -5.92 16.04
N PHE A 208 -7.17 -7.17 15.60
CA PHE A 208 -7.61 -7.50 14.25
C PHE A 208 -9.13 -7.27 14.15
N GLY A 209 -9.58 -6.48 13.18
CA GLY A 209 -11.00 -6.29 12.86
C GLY A 209 -11.65 -7.59 12.38
N PRO A 210 -13.00 -7.68 12.33
CA PRO A 210 -13.71 -8.94 12.08
C PRO A 210 -13.63 -9.31 10.59
N GLY A 211 -12.49 -9.84 10.16
CA GLY A 211 -12.29 -10.53 8.89
C GLY A 211 -12.42 -12.03 9.10
N ARG A 212 -13.35 -12.66 8.39
CA ARG A 212 -13.76 -14.07 8.51
C ARG A 212 -12.56 -15.01 8.67
N SER A 213 -12.47 -15.66 9.82
CA SER A 213 -11.61 -16.81 10.05
C SER A 213 -12.16 -18.02 9.32
N GLU A 214 -11.84 -18.17 8.04
CA GLU A 214 -11.99 -19.45 7.36
C GLU A 214 -10.79 -20.32 7.71
N SER A 215 -11.03 -21.29 8.60
CA SER A 215 -10.04 -22.25 9.09
C SER A 215 -9.60 -23.21 7.98
N ARG A 216 -8.72 -22.77 7.08
CA ARG A 216 -7.93 -23.71 6.26
C ARG A 216 -6.63 -24.01 7.01
N ARG A 217 -6.61 -25.19 7.64
CA ARG A 217 -5.40 -25.83 8.17
C ARG A 217 -4.38 -25.98 7.04
N CYS A 218 -3.39 -25.09 6.99
CA CYS A 218 -2.15 -25.35 6.26
C CYS A 218 -1.42 -26.49 7.00
N ARG A 219 -1.43 -27.69 6.44
CA ARG A 219 -0.60 -28.81 6.91
C ARG A 219 0.87 -28.50 6.63
N PRO A 220 1.79 -28.75 7.57
CA PRO A 220 3.21 -28.79 7.27
C PRO A 220 3.51 -30.07 6.47
N GLY A 221 4.03 -29.92 5.25
CA GLY A 221 4.66 -31.01 4.52
C GLY A 221 6.03 -31.35 5.12
N PRO A 222 6.46 -32.63 5.14
CA PRO A 222 7.69 -33.02 5.81
C PRO A 222 8.92 -32.69 4.94
N CYS A 223 9.89 -31.99 5.53
CA CYS A 223 11.27 -31.97 5.07
C CYS A 223 12.05 -33.10 5.76
N GLY A 224 12.69 -33.95 4.95
CA GLY A 224 13.93 -34.65 5.32
C GLY A 224 13.92 -36.18 5.26
N SER A 225 14.47 -36.76 4.19
CA SER A 225 15.63 -37.69 4.19
C SER A 225 15.61 -38.72 3.04
N ARG A 226 16.38 -38.44 1.99
CA ARG A 226 17.38 -39.32 1.37
C ARG A 226 18.23 -38.51 0.41
#